data_AF-A0A1B6J364-F1
#
_entry.id   AF-A0A1B6J364-F1
#
_cell.length_a   1.000
_cell.length_b   1.000
_cell.length_c   1.000
_cell.angle_alpha   90.00
_cell.angle_beta   90.00
_cell.angle_gamma   90.00
#
_symmetry.space_group_name_H-M   'P 1'
#
loop_
_entity.id
_entity.type
_entity.pdbx_description
1 polymer ?
#
loop_
_entity_poly.entity_id
_entity_poly.type
_entity_poly.pdbx_seq_one_letter_code
_entity_poly.pdbx_strand_id
1 'polypeptide(L)'
;HALATHPDEEYTLFFGNGNWYLFLRLHQILCDRLTHIYEHANTLAQEEVKFKELRSEAAATTLRLKPKCEYLLDVEVEEYYTAFLDMVKNVLDGNMDANAYEDTLREMFGIHAYLAFTLDKVVIYAVRQLQHLVADEPCTECVDLYMKAHSRGGAGGLCATANTRAHAEAAYQRK
;
A
#
# COMPACT_ATOMS: atom_id res chain seq x y z
N HIS A 1 -23.12 5.98 12.08
CA HIS A 1 -23.23 6.16 10.62
C HIS A 1 -22.03 6.95 10.13
N ALA A 2 -21.44 6.55 9.00
CA ALA A 2 -20.35 7.28 8.38
C ALA A 2 -20.80 8.72 8.08
N LEU A 3 -20.16 9.70 8.71
CA LEU A 3 -20.36 11.12 8.45
C LEU A 3 -19.27 11.52 7.46
N ALA A 4 -19.49 11.25 6.17
CA ALA A 4 -18.58 11.69 5.12
C ALA A 4 -18.85 13.16 4.77
N THR A 5 -17.79 13.95 4.59
CA THR A 5 -17.84 15.33 4.10
C THR A 5 -18.19 15.42 2.62
N HIS A 6 -18.05 14.32 1.87
CA HIS A 6 -18.33 14.25 0.44
C HIS A 6 -19.49 13.27 0.16
N PRO A 7 -20.57 13.71 -0.50
CA PRO A 7 -21.77 12.89 -0.72
C PRO A 7 -21.56 11.72 -1.69
N ASP A 8 -20.51 11.79 -2.53
CA ASP A 8 -20.14 10.76 -3.51
C ASP A 8 -19.27 9.64 -2.90
N GLU A 9 -18.87 9.76 -1.63
CA GLU A 9 -18.11 8.71 -0.97
C GLU A 9 -19.01 7.50 -0.66
N GLU A 10 -18.44 6.31 -0.82
CA GLU A 10 -19.06 5.05 -0.44
C GLU A 10 -18.31 4.45 0.75
N TYR A 11 -19.05 3.84 1.68
CA TYR A 11 -18.46 3.03 2.76
C TYR A 11 -18.92 1.59 2.66
N THR A 12 -18.10 0.66 3.12
CA THR A 12 -18.49 -0.75 3.26
C THR A 12 -18.57 -1.11 4.73
N LEU A 13 -19.66 -1.76 5.14
CA LEU A 13 -19.78 -2.34 6.48
C LEU A 13 -19.45 -3.83 6.40
N PHE A 14 -18.43 -4.22 7.14
CA PHE A 14 -18.01 -5.60 7.27
C PHE A 14 -17.86 -5.94 8.75
N PHE A 15 -18.71 -6.85 9.24
CA PHE A 15 -18.61 -7.37 10.61
C PHE A 15 -17.70 -8.59 10.60
N GLY A 16 -16.40 -8.34 10.81
CA GLY A 16 -15.36 -9.36 10.87
C GLY A 16 -14.95 -9.70 12.30
N ASN A 17 -14.31 -10.86 12.46
CA ASN A 17 -13.64 -11.25 13.69
C ASN A 17 -12.23 -10.59 13.78
N GLY A 18 -11.51 -10.87 14.88
CA GLY A 18 -10.15 -10.34 15.08
C GLY A 18 -9.18 -10.70 13.95
N ASN A 19 -9.36 -11.86 13.31
CA ASN A 19 -8.51 -12.30 12.21
C ASN A 19 -8.67 -11.43 10.97
N TRP A 20 -9.91 -11.05 10.65
CA TRP A 20 -10.19 -10.12 9.56
C TRP A 20 -9.64 -8.73 9.84
N TYR A 21 -9.80 -8.23 11.07
CA TYR A 21 -9.22 -6.95 11.47
C TYR A 21 -7.70 -6.93 11.29
N LEU A 22 -6.99 -7.99 11.73
CA LEU A 22 -5.54 -8.09 11.56
C LEU A 22 -5.13 -8.06 10.09
N PHE A 23 -5.82 -8.81 9.23
CA PHE A 23 -5.54 -8.80 7.78
C PHE A 23 -5.76 -7.41 7.17
N LEU A 24 -6.91 -6.80 7.44
CA LEU A 24 -7.23 -5.46 6.91
C LEU A 24 -6.25 -4.40 7.40
N ARG A 25 -5.77 -4.51 8.65
CA ARG A 25 -4.75 -3.61 9.19
C ARG A 25 -3.41 -3.79 8.48
N LEU A 26 -2.99 -5.03 8.23
CA LEU A 26 -1.76 -5.32 7.47
C LEU A 26 -1.86 -4.81 6.03
N HIS A 27 -3.01 -5.03 5.39
CA HIS A 27 -3.30 -4.52 4.05
C HIS A 27 -3.25 -2.98 4.01
N GLN A 28 -3.88 -2.30 4.97
CA GLN A 28 -3.83 -0.84 5.06
C GLN A 28 -2.40 -0.33 5.25
N ILE A 29 -1.60 -0.95 6.12
CA ILE A 29 -0.19 -0.59 6.32
C ILE A 29 0.61 -0.77 5.01
N LEU A 30 0.35 -1.85 4.26
CA LEU A 30 1.00 -2.10 2.98
C LEU A 30 0.66 -0.99 1.97
N CYS A 31 -0.63 -0.71 1.76
CA CYS A 31 -1.08 0.33 0.84
C CYS A 31 -0.55 1.71 1.25
N ASP A 32 -0.63 2.06 2.52
CA ASP A 32 -0.15 3.34 3.07
C ASP A 32 1.34 3.57 2.76
N ARG A 33 2.17 2.57 3.04
CA ARG A 33 3.62 2.64 2.76
C ARG A 33 3.92 2.69 1.27
N LEU A 34 3.22 1.89 0.46
CA LEU A 34 3.37 1.91 -1.00
C LEU A 34 3.00 3.28 -1.60
N THR A 35 1.91 3.89 -1.10
CA THR A 35 1.47 5.22 -1.52
C THR A 35 2.49 6.28 -1.13
N HIS A 36 3.00 6.28 0.10
CA HIS A 36 4.02 7.25 0.52
C HIS A 36 5.29 7.16 -0.33
N ILE A 37 5.75 5.94 -0.66
CA ILE A 37 6.93 5.77 -1.54
C ILE A 37 6.61 6.23 -2.97
N TYR A 38 5.40 5.98 -3.47
CA TYR A 38 4.95 6.46 -4.78
C TYR A 38 4.92 8.00 -4.86
N GLU A 39 4.31 8.66 -3.88
CA GLU A 39 4.25 10.12 -3.81
C GLU A 39 5.64 10.74 -3.70
N HIS A 40 6.53 10.12 -2.93
CA HIS A 40 7.91 10.56 -2.80
C HIS A 40 8.69 10.36 -4.10
N ALA A 41 8.54 9.22 -4.79
CA ALA A 41 9.14 8.98 -6.09
C ALA A 41 8.69 10.01 -7.14
N ASN A 42 7.41 10.35 -7.16
CA ASN A 42 6.88 11.41 -8.04
C ASN A 42 7.48 12.78 -7.73
N THR A 43 7.67 13.09 -6.44
CA THR A 43 8.30 14.34 -6.03
C THR A 43 9.74 14.41 -6.53
N LEU A 44 10.51 13.34 -6.36
CA LEU A 44 11.90 13.24 -6.85
C LEU A 44 11.97 13.38 -8.38
N ALA A 45 11.07 12.72 -9.12
CA ALA A 45 11.02 12.84 -10.57
C ALA A 45 10.74 14.29 -11.02
N GLN A 46 9.80 14.99 -10.36
CA GLN A 46 9.50 16.39 -10.66
C GLN A 46 10.68 17.32 -10.33
N GLU A 47 11.41 17.05 -9.25
CA GLU A 47 12.61 17.80 -8.90
C GLU A 47 13.71 17.59 -9.93
N GLU A 48 13.95 16.35 -10.36
CA GLU A 48 14.96 16.02 -11.37
C GLU A 48 14.68 16.75 -12.69
N VAL A 49 13.43 16.81 -13.15
CA VAL A 49 13.05 17.58 -14.35
C VAL A 49 13.40 19.07 -14.20
N LYS A 50 13.05 19.69 -13.08
CA LYS A 50 13.38 21.11 -12.80
C LYS A 50 14.89 21.35 -12.73
N PHE A 51 15.63 20.43 -12.10
CA PHE A 51 17.08 20.53 -12.00
C PHE A 51 17.75 20.34 -13.36
N LYS A 52 17.27 19.41 -14.21
CA LYS A 52 17.74 19.24 -15.60
C LYS A 52 17.59 20.54 -16.41
N GLU A 53 16.47 21.25 -16.26
CA GLU A 53 16.25 22.57 -16.91
C GLU A 53 17.22 23.66 -16.41
N LEU A 54 17.65 23.59 -15.15
CA LEU A 54 18.56 24.55 -14.52
C LEU A 54 20.05 24.22 -14.72
N ARG A 55 20.38 22.97 -15.11
CA ARG A 55 21.76 22.47 -15.17
C ARG A 55 22.36 22.72 -16.56
N SER A 56 23.36 23.60 -16.64
CA SER A 56 24.29 23.62 -17.76
C SER A 56 25.05 22.27 -17.77
N GLU A 57 25.04 21.55 -18.90
CA GLU A 57 25.57 20.17 -19.06
C GLU A 57 26.99 19.97 -18.49
N ALA A 58 27.80 21.03 -18.40
CA ALA A 58 29.18 20.98 -17.93
C ALA A 58 29.36 20.64 -16.43
N ALA A 59 28.37 20.89 -15.57
CA ALA A 59 28.51 20.68 -14.12
C ALA A 59 28.12 19.26 -13.65
N ALA A 60 27.35 18.51 -14.46
CA ALA A 60 26.92 17.15 -14.12
C ALA A 60 28.06 16.14 -14.20
N THR A 61 28.93 16.29 -15.20
CA THR A 61 30.05 15.38 -15.46
C THR A 61 31.17 15.49 -14.42
N THR A 62 31.34 16.66 -13.79
CA THR A 62 32.44 16.92 -12.83
C THR A 62 32.20 16.32 -11.44
N LEU A 63 30.94 16.16 -11.00
CA LEU A 63 30.63 15.80 -9.60
C LEU A 63 30.53 14.29 -9.32
N ARG A 64 30.65 13.42 -10.33
CA ARG A 64 30.77 11.96 -10.15
C ARG A 64 29.73 11.33 -9.19
N LEU A 65 28.51 11.85 -9.16
CA LEU A 65 27.38 11.28 -8.41
C LEU A 65 26.78 10.08 -9.15
N LYS A 66 27.61 9.12 -9.57
CA LYS A 66 27.06 7.84 -10.02
C LYS A 66 26.56 7.09 -8.79
N PRO A 67 25.35 6.52 -8.83
CA PRO A 67 24.89 5.61 -7.78
C PRO A 67 25.96 4.56 -7.49
N LYS A 68 26.20 4.25 -6.21
CA LYS A 68 27.21 3.25 -5.85
C LYS A 68 26.68 1.84 -6.12
N CYS A 69 25.37 1.67 -6.03
CA CYS A 69 24.72 0.42 -6.37
C CYS A 69 24.67 0.20 -7.89
N GLU A 70 25.24 -0.90 -8.37
CA GLU A 70 25.26 -1.29 -9.79
C GLU A 70 23.84 -1.41 -10.36
N TYR A 71 22.86 -1.76 -9.52
CA TYR A 71 21.43 -1.84 -9.85
C TYR A 71 20.80 -0.49 -10.22
N LEU A 72 21.42 0.63 -9.83
CA LEU A 72 20.89 1.98 -10.06
C LEU A 72 21.60 2.71 -11.21
N LEU A 73 22.61 2.12 -11.83
CA LEU A 73 23.43 2.80 -12.85
C LEU A 73 22.64 3.19 -14.10
N ASP A 74 21.64 2.40 -14.46
CA ASP A 74 20.78 2.60 -15.64
C ASP A 74 19.33 2.93 -15.27
N VAL A 75 19.03 3.19 -13.99
CA VAL A 75 17.67 3.51 -13.52
C VAL A 75 17.50 5.01 -13.46
N GLU A 76 16.60 5.54 -14.29
CA GLU A 76 16.23 6.95 -14.25
C GLU A 76 15.35 7.27 -13.02
N VAL A 77 15.36 8.52 -12.55
CA VAL A 77 14.60 8.94 -11.35
C VAL A 77 13.09 8.71 -11.56
N GLU A 78 12.64 8.89 -12.79
CA GLU A 78 11.28 8.62 -13.25
C GLU A 78 10.86 7.14 -13.08
N GLU A 79 11.83 6.21 -13.01
CA GLU A 79 11.60 4.77 -12.90
C GLU A 79 11.78 4.22 -11.47
N TYR A 80 12.11 5.09 -10.50
CA TYR A 80 12.43 4.67 -9.13
C TYR A 80 11.32 3.86 -8.47
N TYR A 81 10.04 4.21 -8.68
CA TYR A 81 8.94 3.46 -8.10
C TYR A 81 8.84 2.04 -8.68
N THR A 82 9.03 1.89 -9.99
CA THR A 82 9.02 0.59 -10.66
C THR A 82 10.18 -0.27 -10.18
N ALA A 83 11.40 0.30 -10.14
CA ALA A 83 12.58 -0.39 -9.63
C ALA A 83 12.41 -0.83 -8.16
N PHE A 84 11.81 0.02 -7.32
CA PHE A 84 11.45 -0.30 -5.95
C PHE A 84 10.51 -1.52 -5.86
N LEU A 85 9.45 -1.58 -6.66
CA LEU A 85 8.53 -2.72 -6.65
C LEU A 85 9.24 -4.03 -7.01
N ASP A 86 10.18 -4.00 -7.96
CA ASP A 86 10.95 -5.19 -8.32
C ASP A 86 11.95 -5.59 -7.24
N MET A 87 12.58 -4.63 -6.57
CA MET A 87 13.40 -4.90 -5.39
C MET A 87 12.61 -5.56 -4.25
N VAL A 88 11.39 -5.09 -3.98
CA VAL A 88 10.49 -5.70 -2.99
C VAL A 88 10.22 -7.17 -3.34
N LYS A 89 9.93 -7.47 -4.61
CA LYS A 89 9.73 -8.86 -5.08
C LYS A 89 11.00 -9.70 -4.89
N ASN A 90 12.16 -9.16 -5.27
CA ASN A 90 13.43 -9.87 -5.11
C ASN A 90 13.76 -10.21 -3.65
N VAL A 91 13.45 -9.32 -2.71
CA VAL A 91 13.60 -9.62 -1.27
C VAL A 91 12.61 -10.68 -0.81
N LEU A 92 11.35 -10.62 -1.27
CA LEU A 92 10.33 -11.61 -0.96
C LEU A 92 10.68 -13.01 -1.48
N ASP A 93 11.26 -13.08 -2.67
CA ASP A 93 11.71 -14.32 -3.31
C ASP A 93 13.03 -14.85 -2.71
N GLY A 94 13.70 -14.06 -1.85
CA GLY A 94 14.99 -14.40 -1.26
C GLY A 94 16.18 -14.22 -2.21
N ASN A 95 15.99 -13.54 -3.34
CA ASN A 95 17.02 -13.24 -4.33
C ASN A 95 17.86 -11.99 -3.97
N MET A 96 17.46 -11.25 -2.93
CA MET A 96 18.17 -10.07 -2.45
C MET A 96 18.27 -10.09 -0.91
N ASP A 97 19.45 -9.77 -0.37
CA ASP A 97 19.65 -9.64 1.08
C ASP A 97 18.94 -8.38 1.62
N ALA A 98 18.41 -8.48 2.83
CA ALA A 98 17.68 -7.38 3.46
C ALA A 98 18.54 -6.13 3.67
N ASN A 99 19.82 -6.28 4.04
CA ASN A 99 20.69 -5.11 4.24
C ASN A 99 21.00 -4.43 2.91
N ALA A 100 21.27 -5.22 1.87
CA ALA A 100 21.51 -4.71 0.52
C ALA A 100 20.28 -3.97 -0.04
N TYR A 101 19.08 -4.48 0.24
CA TYR A 101 17.82 -3.83 -0.11
C TYR A 101 17.68 -2.48 0.60
N GLU A 102 17.85 -2.45 1.92
CA GLU A 102 17.73 -1.20 2.68
C GLU A 102 18.78 -0.16 2.25
N ASP A 103 20.02 -0.56 2.00
CA ASP A 103 21.09 0.33 1.55
C ASP A 103 20.77 0.93 0.17
N THR A 104 20.29 0.11 -0.77
CA THR A 104 19.88 0.59 -2.08
C THR A 104 18.69 1.56 -1.98
N LEU A 105 17.71 1.28 -1.13
CA LEU A 105 16.59 2.20 -0.92
C LEU A 105 17.02 3.53 -0.29
N ARG A 106 18.02 3.53 0.61
CA ARG A 106 18.59 4.76 1.16
C ARG A 106 19.28 5.59 0.08
N GLU A 107 19.93 4.95 -0.89
CA GLU A 107 20.49 5.66 -2.06
C GLU A 107 19.40 6.28 -2.94
N MET A 108 18.26 5.60 -3.13
CA MET A 108 17.16 6.07 -3.97
C MET A 108 16.30 7.16 -3.30
N PHE A 109 15.83 6.91 -2.07
CA PHE A 109 14.80 7.71 -1.41
C PHE A 109 15.30 8.47 -0.17
N GLY A 110 16.57 8.32 0.18
CA GLY A 110 17.19 8.98 1.33
C GLY A 110 16.52 8.60 2.64
N ILE A 111 16.23 9.62 3.47
CA ILE A 111 15.61 9.42 4.79
C ILE A 111 14.20 8.85 4.72
N HIS A 112 13.51 8.94 3.58
CA HIS A 112 12.11 8.48 3.41
C HIS A 112 12.02 6.97 3.14
N ALA A 113 13.16 6.31 2.89
CA ALA A 113 13.24 4.88 2.62
C ALA A 113 12.75 3.98 3.78
N TYR A 114 12.76 4.47 5.01
CA TYR A 114 12.46 3.67 6.21
C TYR A 114 11.08 3.00 6.20
N LEU A 115 10.11 3.58 5.49
CA LEU A 115 8.78 3.02 5.35
C LEU A 115 8.79 1.67 4.61
N ALA A 116 9.78 1.46 3.74
CA ALA A 116 9.92 0.29 2.90
C ALA A 116 10.81 -0.82 3.50
N PHE A 117 11.57 -0.56 4.56
CA PHE A 117 12.53 -1.52 5.13
C PHE A 117 11.89 -2.81 5.65
N THR A 118 10.65 -2.74 6.12
CA THR A 118 9.91 -3.90 6.67
C THR A 118 8.72 -4.30 5.81
N LEU A 119 8.69 -3.85 4.54
CA LEU A 119 7.58 -4.13 3.64
C LEU A 119 7.44 -5.64 3.34
N ASP A 120 8.58 -6.33 3.24
CA ASP A 120 8.66 -7.79 3.10
C ASP A 120 7.93 -8.51 4.25
N LYS A 121 8.15 -8.07 5.50
CA LYS A 121 7.50 -8.64 6.69
C LYS A 121 6.00 -8.37 6.69
N VAL A 122 5.58 -7.17 6.29
CA VAL A 122 4.15 -6.83 6.18
C VAL A 122 3.47 -7.76 5.17
N VAL A 123 4.08 -7.99 4.01
CA VAL A 123 3.56 -8.92 2.99
C VAL A 123 3.53 -10.36 3.52
N ILE A 124 4.61 -10.83 4.15
CA ILE A 124 4.66 -12.19 4.74
C ILE A 124 3.55 -12.37 5.79
N TYR A 125 3.35 -11.40 6.67
CA TYR A 125 2.29 -11.46 7.68
C TYR A 125 0.91 -11.37 7.05
N ALA A 126 0.70 -10.55 6.02
CA ALA A 126 -0.57 -10.47 5.31
C ALA A 126 -0.91 -11.80 4.62
N VAL A 127 0.06 -12.45 3.96
CA VAL A 127 -0.12 -13.76 3.32
C VAL A 127 -0.43 -14.84 4.36
N ARG A 128 0.31 -14.90 5.46
CA ARG A 128 0.03 -15.84 6.56
C ARG A 128 -1.36 -15.63 7.14
N GLN A 129 -1.76 -14.38 7.33
CA GLN A 129 -3.08 -14.07 7.84
C GLN A 129 -4.18 -14.45 6.83
N LEU A 130 -3.94 -14.23 5.54
CA LEU A 130 -4.86 -14.66 4.49
C LEU A 130 -5.03 -16.19 4.48
N GLN A 131 -3.95 -16.95 4.65
CA GLN A 131 -4.00 -18.40 4.81
C GLN A 131 -4.86 -18.82 6.00
N HIS A 132 -4.74 -18.11 7.14
CA HIS A 132 -5.59 -18.36 8.30
C HIS A 132 -7.06 -18.05 8.00
N LEU A 133 -7.36 -16.95 7.30
CA LEU A 133 -8.74 -16.56 6.96
C LEU A 133 -9.46 -17.60 6.11
N VAL A 134 -8.75 -18.29 5.20
CA VAL A 134 -9.37 -19.31 4.34
C VAL A 134 -9.44 -20.68 5.01
N ALA A 135 -8.63 -20.94 6.04
CA ALA A 135 -8.61 -22.22 6.75
C ALA A 135 -9.61 -22.29 7.91
N ASP A 136 -9.98 -21.15 8.48
CA ASP A 136 -10.79 -21.05 9.69
C ASP A 136 -12.27 -20.77 9.38
N GLU A 137 -13.16 -21.68 9.79
CA GLU A 137 -14.60 -21.63 9.49
C GLU A 137 -15.28 -20.32 9.93
N PRO A 138 -15.06 -19.79 11.16
CA PRO A 138 -15.61 -18.50 11.58
C PRO A 138 -15.17 -17.32 10.70
N CYS A 139 -13.98 -17.39 10.09
CA CYS A 139 -13.52 -16.35 9.17
C CYS A 139 -14.33 -16.40 7.86
N THR A 140 -14.62 -17.59 7.35
CA THR A 140 -15.45 -17.77 6.14
C THR A 140 -16.91 -17.37 6.39
N GLU A 141 -17.46 -17.67 7.57
CA GLU A 141 -18.81 -17.25 7.97
C GLU A 141 -18.98 -15.72 7.96
N CYS A 142 -17.98 -14.96 8.40
CA CYS A 142 -18.01 -13.49 8.33
C CYS A 142 -18.22 -13.00 6.89
N VAL A 143 -17.56 -13.63 5.90
CA VAL A 143 -17.71 -13.29 4.48
C VAL A 143 -19.10 -13.66 3.99
N ASP A 144 -19.60 -14.85 4.34
CA ASP A 144 -20.95 -15.28 3.94
C ASP A 144 -22.03 -14.35 4.50
N LEU A 145 -21.90 -13.93 5.76
CA LEU A 145 -22.79 -12.96 6.38
C LEU A 145 -22.72 -11.62 5.67
N TYR A 146 -21.52 -11.14 5.35
CA TYR A 146 -21.31 -9.93 4.55
C TYR A 146 -21.99 -10.02 3.19
N MET A 147 -21.78 -11.09 2.41
CA MET A 147 -22.36 -11.25 1.08
C MET A 147 -23.90 -11.28 1.13
N LYS A 148 -24.48 -11.93 2.15
CA LYS A 148 -25.93 -11.94 2.39
C LYS A 148 -26.47 -10.56 2.78
N ALA A 149 -25.70 -9.76 3.52
CA ALA A 149 -26.08 -8.40 3.88
C ALA A 149 -25.92 -7.43 2.69
N HIS A 150 -24.85 -7.57 1.93
CA HIS A 150 -24.53 -6.74 0.77
C HIS A 150 -25.59 -6.89 -0.33
N SER A 151 -25.98 -8.12 -0.67
CA SER A 151 -27.08 -8.39 -1.63
C SER A 151 -28.43 -7.81 -1.20
N ARG A 152 -28.60 -7.48 0.08
CA ARG A 152 -29.80 -6.84 0.65
C ARG A 152 -29.64 -5.32 0.88
N GLY A 153 -28.51 -4.74 0.46
CA GLY A 153 -28.20 -3.33 0.67
C GLY A 153 -27.90 -2.94 2.13
N GLY A 154 -27.59 -3.92 2.99
CA GLY A 154 -27.31 -3.72 4.42
C GLY A 154 -25.82 -3.69 4.78
N ALA A 155 -24.91 -3.69 3.80
CA ALA A 155 -23.46 -3.73 4.02
C ALA A 155 -22.73 -2.45 3.58
N GLY A 156 -23.40 -1.29 3.65
CA GLY A 156 -22.86 0.01 3.22
C GLY A 156 -23.03 0.31 1.73
N GLY A 157 -22.55 1.48 1.31
CA GLY A 157 -22.48 2.06 -0.04
C GLY A 157 -22.52 3.59 0.04
N LEU A 158 -23.10 4.32 -0.92
CA LEU A 158 -23.12 5.80 -0.95
C LEU A 158 -23.57 6.46 0.36
N CYS A 159 -22.71 7.33 0.91
CA CYS A 159 -22.99 8.12 2.10
C CYS A 159 -24.29 8.92 1.99
N ALA A 160 -24.60 9.46 0.81
CA ALA A 160 -25.86 10.15 0.54
C ALA A 160 -27.12 9.32 0.83
N THR A 161 -27.05 7.99 0.72
CA THR A 161 -28.15 7.05 0.95
C THR A 161 -27.99 6.25 2.25
N ALA A 162 -27.13 6.67 3.16
CA ALA A 162 -26.90 5.96 4.42
C ALA A 162 -28.19 5.83 5.25
N ASN A 163 -28.98 6.91 5.36
CA ASN A 163 -30.19 6.94 6.18
C ASN A 163 -31.26 5.95 5.72
N THR A 164 -31.40 5.72 4.40
CA THR A 164 -32.41 4.79 3.86
C THR A 164 -32.03 3.33 4.12
N ARG A 165 -30.75 3.06 4.38
CA ARG A 165 -30.21 1.71 4.61
C ARG A 165 -30.00 1.39 6.09
N ALA A 166 -30.16 2.37 6.98
CA ALA A 166 -29.98 2.21 8.43
C ALA A 166 -30.71 1.00 9.03
N HIS A 167 -31.94 0.71 8.57
CA HIS A 167 -32.68 -0.47 9.03
C HIS A 167 -32.04 -1.79 8.55
N ALA A 168 -31.58 -1.85 7.30
CA ALA A 168 -30.93 -3.02 6.75
C ALA A 168 -29.55 -3.26 7.42
N GLU A 169 -28.81 -2.19 7.70
CA GLU A 169 -27.53 -2.24 8.42
C GLU A 169 -27.72 -2.69 9.88
N ALA A 170 -28.74 -2.18 10.58
CA ALA A 170 -29.06 -2.62 11.94
C ALA A 170 -29.47 -4.10 11.99
N ALA A 171 -30.14 -4.60 10.95
CA ALA A 171 -30.46 -6.03 10.82
C ALA A 171 -29.22 -6.91 10.53
N TYR A 172 -28.20 -6.36 9.87
CA TYR A 172 -26.91 -7.04 9.68
C TYR A 172 -26.13 -7.11 11.00
N GLN A 173 -26.07 -6.01 11.77
CA GLN A 173 -25.33 -5.95 13.04
C GLN A 173 -25.85 -6.94 14.11
N ARG A 174 -27.13 -7.29 14.07
CA ARG A 174 -27.75 -8.20 15.06
C ARG A 174 -27.51 -9.69 14.79
N LYS A 175 -26.85 -10.02 13.68
CA LYS A 175 -26.50 -11.40 13.30
C LYS A 175 -25.06 -11.69 13.67
#